data_AF-A0A3N4ITE1-F1
#
_entry.id   AF-A0A3N4ITE1-F1
#
_cell.length_a   1.000
_cell.length_b   1.000
_cell.length_c   1.000
_cell.angle_alpha   90.00
_cell.angle_beta   90.00
_cell.angle_gamma   90.00
#
_symmetry.space_group_name_H-M   'P 1'
#
loop_
_entity.id
_entity.type
_entity.pdbx_description
1 polymer ?
#
loop_
_entity_poly.entity_id
_entity_poly.type
_entity_poly.pdbx_seq_one_letter_code
_entity_poly.pdbx_strand_id
1 'polypeptide(L)'
;MQQMQYGMQEQQAQIHQDISCFDHNNFMRLLNSSITHSDIHLQTLYDILNQPIEGFPQTGAHLRAFDVIGGQLKALLKVLDLPVDGDIEDCRRRFMKYIGLVREF
;
A
#
# COMPACT_ATOMS: atom_id res chain seq x y z
N MET A 1 38.21 -7.18 7.18
CA MET A 1 37.55 -6.37 8.24
C MET A 1 36.74 -5.21 7.69
N GLN A 2 37.25 -4.40 6.73
CA GLN A 2 36.48 -3.29 6.15
C GLN A 2 35.17 -3.73 5.45
N GLN A 3 35.17 -4.85 4.71
CA GLN A 3 33.95 -5.36 4.04
C GLN A 3 32.81 -5.73 5.00
N MET A 4 33.11 -6.20 6.23
CA MET A 4 32.05 -6.49 7.22
C MET A 4 31.45 -5.21 7.83
N GLN A 5 32.23 -4.13 7.94
CA GLN A 5 31.70 -2.85 8.43
C GLN A 5 30.76 -2.20 7.41
N TYR A 6 31.10 -2.24 6.12
CA TYR A 6 30.19 -1.76 5.06
C TYR A 6 28.89 -2.55 5.03
N GLY A 7 28.97 -3.89 5.06
CA GLY A 7 27.77 -4.74 5.08
C GLY A 7 26.85 -4.50 6.29
N MET A 8 27.40 -4.21 7.47
CA MET A 8 26.60 -3.84 8.65
C MET A 8 25.94 -2.46 8.50
N GLN A 9 26.63 -1.48 7.91
CA GLN A 9 26.07 -0.14 7.68
C GLN A 9 24.94 -0.18 6.65
N GLU A 10 25.10 -0.93 5.57
CA GLU A 10 24.06 -1.12 4.55
C GLU A 10 22.82 -1.81 5.13
N GLN A 11 23.00 -2.85 5.96
CA GLN A 11 21.89 -3.51 6.65
C GLN A 11 21.16 -2.57 7.61
N GLN A 12 21.88 -1.75 8.39
CA GLN A 12 21.25 -0.78 9.29
C GLN A 12 20.45 0.28 8.52
N ALA A 13 20.99 0.76 7.40
CA ALA A 13 20.29 1.72 6.54
C ALA A 13 19.01 1.12 5.96
N GLN A 14 19.05 -0.13 5.50
CA GLN A 14 17.87 -0.86 5.01
C GLN A 14 16.80 -1.01 6.11
N ILE A 15 17.19 -1.46 7.31
CA ILE A 15 16.25 -1.61 8.44
C ILE A 15 15.58 -0.26 8.79
N HIS A 16 16.35 0.83 8.82
CA HIS A 16 15.79 2.15 9.10
C HIS A 16 14.80 2.60 8.02
N GLN A 17 15.09 2.31 6.75
CA GLN A 17 14.19 2.61 5.63
C GLN A 17 12.89 1.79 5.73
N ASP A 18 13.00 0.49 6.06
CA ASP A 18 11.85 -0.39 6.21
C ASP A 18 10.93 0.06 7.34
N ILE A 19 11.50 0.43 8.49
CA ILE A 19 10.74 0.97 9.63
C ILE A 19 10.03 2.27 9.24
N SER A 20 10.73 3.19 8.56
CA SER A 20 10.16 4.45 8.12
C SER A 20 8.98 4.26 7.14
N CYS A 21 9.13 3.34 6.17
CA CYS A 21 8.06 3.00 5.24
C CYS A 21 6.86 2.39 5.99
N PHE A 22 7.11 1.49 6.94
CA PHE A 22 6.07 0.87 7.75
C PHE A 22 5.28 1.90 8.57
N ASP A 23 5.96 2.81 9.26
CA ASP A 23 5.33 3.86 10.06
C ASP A 23 4.53 4.83 9.19
N HIS A 24 5.09 5.24 8.05
CA HIS A 24 4.39 6.08 7.08
C HIS A 24 3.10 5.42 6.60
N ASN A 25 3.20 4.17 6.14
CA ASN A 25 2.04 3.43 5.64
C ASN A 25 0.97 3.20 6.72
N ASN A 26 1.36 2.96 7.97
CA ASN A 26 0.42 2.87 9.07
C ASN A 26 -0.31 4.19 9.32
N PHE A 27 0.40 5.33 9.25
CA PHE A 27 -0.23 6.64 9.38
C PHE A 27 -1.19 6.93 8.21
N MET A 28 -0.80 6.63 6.96
CA MET A 28 -1.67 6.79 5.79
C MET A 28 -2.92 5.90 5.88
N ARG A 29 -2.79 4.65 6.34
CA ARG A 29 -3.93 3.75 6.57
C ARG A 29 -4.87 4.30 7.65
N LEU A 30 -4.32 4.87 8.73
CA LEU A 30 -5.11 5.50 9.78
C LEU A 30 -5.93 6.66 9.22
N LEU A 31 -5.30 7.55 8.44
CA LEU A 31 -5.99 8.65 7.76
C LEU A 31 -7.08 8.13 6.82
N ASN A 32 -6.76 7.16 5.97
CA ASN A 32 -7.72 6.53 5.07
C ASN A 32 -8.90 5.88 5.81
N SER A 33 -8.67 5.31 6.99
CA SER A 33 -9.72 4.71 7.80
C SER A 33 -10.70 5.70 8.43
N SER A 34 -10.36 6.99 8.43
CA SER A 34 -11.26 8.05 8.87
C SER A 34 -12.18 8.55 7.74
N ILE A 35 -11.96 8.10 6.49
CA ILE A 35 -12.73 8.53 5.33
C ILE A 35 -14.10 7.84 5.34
N THR A 36 -15.17 8.65 5.35
CA THR A 36 -16.56 8.18 5.35
C THR A 36 -17.25 8.30 4.00
N HIS A 37 -16.70 9.09 3.07
CA HIS A 37 -17.27 9.34 1.75
C HIS A 37 -16.29 8.99 0.63
N SER A 38 -16.81 8.37 -0.43
CA SER A 38 -15.98 7.76 -1.47
C SER A 38 -15.31 8.75 -2.43
N ASP A 39 -15.69 10.01 -2.41
CA ASP A 39 -15.13 11.12 -3.19
C ASP A 39 -13.98 11.82 -2.48
N ILE A 40 -13.77 11.56 -1.19
CA ILE A 40 -12.63 12.10 -0.44
C ILE A 40 -11.34 11.47 -0.93
N HIS A 41 -10.28 12.29 -0.99
CA HIS A 41 -8.97 11.87 -1.46
C HIS A 41 -8.33 10.86 -0.52
N LEU A 42 -7.89 9.73 -1.08
CA LEU A 42 -7.12 8.73 -0.36
C LEU A 42 -5.68 9.20 -0.22
N GLN A 43 -5.10 8.94 0.93
CA GLN A 43 -3.67 9.10 1.15
C GLN A 43 -2.92 7.93 0.52
N THR A 44 -1.97 8.26 -0.36
CA THR A 44 -1.16 7.30 -1.09
C THR A 44 -0.21 6.56 -0.16
N LEU A 45 -0.20 5.23 -0.25
CA LEU A 45 0.80 4.40 0.42
C LEU A 45 2.09 4.35 -0.38
N TYR A 46 3.17 3.97 0.31
CA TYR A 46 4.50 3.82 -0.24
C TYR A 46 4.81 2.34 -0.48
N ASP A 47 5.61 2.05 -1.49
CA ASP A 47 6.06 0.71 -1.83
C ASP A 47 7.25 0.26 -0.95
N ILE A 48 7.74 -0.95 -1.21
CA ILE A 48 8.88 -1.53 -0.50
C ILE A 48 10.20 -0.76 -0.74
N LEU A 49 10.27 0.11 -1.75
CA LEU A 49 11.39 1.00 -2.02
C LEU A 49 11.19 2.38 -1.37
N ASN A 50 10.18 2.53 -0.52
CA ASN A 50 9.79 3.76 0.14
C ASN A 50 9.47 4.89 -0.87
N GLN A 51 8.88 4.54 -2.01
CA GLN A 51 8.37 5.48 -3.01
C GLN A 51 6.84 5.49 -3.00
N PRO A 52 6.19 6.62 -3.28
CA PRO A 52 4.74 6.66 -3.46
C PRO A 52 4.31 5.67 -4.55
N ILE A 53 3.29 4.85 -4.27
CA ILE A 53 2.82 3.85 -5.22
C ILE A 53 2.19 4.53 -6.44
N GLU A 54 2.78 4.28 -7.61
CA GLU A 54 2.22 4.78 -8.87
C GLU A 54 0.87 4.12 -9.19
N GLY A 55 -0.06 4.93 -9.72
CA GLY A 55 -1.40 4.45 -10.04
C GLY A 55 -2.28 4.18 -8.81
N PHE A 56 -1.87 4.63 -7.62
CA PHE A 56 -2.70 4.54 -6.43
C PHE A 56 -4.04 5.29 -6.65
N PRO A 57 -5.19 4.69 -6.26
CA PRO A 57 -6.48 5.31 -6.50
C PRO A 57 -6.59 6.62 -5.72
N GLN A 58 -6.96 7.69 -6.43
CA GLN A 58 -7.16 9.00 -5.81
C GLN A 58 -8.33 9.03 -4.82
N THR A 59 -9.36 8.22 -5.01
CA THR A 59 -10.57 8.20 -4.15
C THR A 59 -11.14 6.78 -4.06
N GLY A 60 -12.02 6.53 -3.08
CA GLY A 60 -12.74 5.26 -3.00
C GLY A 60 -13.66 5.01 -4.21
N ALA A 61 -14.18 6.06 -4.83
CA ALA A 61 -14.96 5.97 -6.06
C ALA A 61 -14.07 5.59 -7.26
N HIS A 62 -12.87 6.17 -7.35
CA HIS A 62 -11.89 5.82 -8.37
C HIS A 62 -11.48 4.34 -8.25
N LEU A 63 -11.28 3.84 -7.03
CA LEU A 63 -11.00 2.43 -6.79
C LEU A 63 -12.13 1.50 -7.26
N ARG A 64 -13.40 1.88 -7.05
CA ARG A 64 -14.54 1.10 -7.58
C ARG A 64 -14.63 1.14 -9.11
N ALA A 65 -14.11 2.19 -9.74
CA ALA A 65 -14.05 2.29 -11.20
C ALA A 65 -12.93 1.45 -11.84
N PHE A 66 -12.04 0.82 -11.04
CA PHE A 66 -10.98 -0.07 -11.54
C PHE A 66 -11.53 -1.34 -12.24
N ASP A 67 -12.84 -1.59 -12.12
CA ASP A 67 -13.55 -2.77 -12.62
C ASP A 67 -13.54 -2.91 -14.15
N VAL A 68 -13.09 -1.89 -14.87
CA VAL A 68 -12.92 -1.95 -16.33
C VAL A 68 -11.59 -2.62 -16.72
N ILE A 69 -10.57 -2.58 -15.86
CA ILE A 69 -9.21 -3.09 -16.17
C ILE A 69 -8.63 -3.74 -14.91
N GLY A 70 -9.06 -4.97 -14.59
CA GLY A 70 -8.62 -5.71 -13.40
C GLY A 70 -7.09 -5.92 -13.26
N GLY A 71 -6.31 -5.58 -14.29
CA GLY A 71 -4.85 -5.54 -14.24
C GLY A 71 -4.29 -4.50 -13.27
N GLN A 72 -4.91 -3.32 -13.14
CA GLN A 72 -4.37 -2.24 -12.28
C GLN A 72 -4.45 -2.62 -10.80
N LEU A 73 -5.58 -3.17 -10.36
CA LEU A 73 -5.76 -3.60 -8.97
C LEU A 73 -4.78 -4.72 -8.59
N LYS A 74 -4.59 -5.71 -9.45
CA LYS A 74 -3.63 -6.80 -9.20
C LYS A 74 -2.19 -6.31 -9.23
N ALA A 75 -1.86 -5.30 -10.04
CA ALA A 75 -0.54 -4.66 -10.02
C ALA A 75 -0.31 -3.96 -8.68
N LEU A 76 -1.28 -3.20 -8.17
CA LEU A 76 -1.19 -2.57 -6.84
C LEU A 76 -1.01 -3.58 -5.71
N LEU A 77 -1.77 -4.69 -5.74
CA LEU A 77 -1.61 -5.77 -4.77
C LEU A 77 -0.18 -6.35 -4.81
N LYS A 78 0.40 -6.58 -6.00
CA LYS A 78 1.78 -7.06 -6.12
C LYS A 78 2.81 -6.09 -5.58
N VAL A 79 2.66 -4.79 -5.84
CA VAL A 79 3.57 -3.75 -5.32
C VAL A 79 3.56 -3.71 -3.79
N LEU A 80 2.41 -4.03 -3.19
CA LEU A 80 2.21 -4.11 -1.75
C LEU A 80 2.54 -5.48 -1.13
N ASP A 81 3.07 -6.42 -1.93
CA ASP A 81 3.31 -7.82 -1.56
C ASP A 81 2.06 -8.52 -1.00
N LEU A 82 0.90 -8.21 -1.57
CA LEU A 82 -0.38 -8.80 -1.21
C LEU A 82 -0.77 -9.93 -2.16
N PRO A 83 -1.48 -10.96 -1.64
CA PRO A 83 -1.99 -12.03 -2.48
C PRO A 83 -2.95 -11.53 -3.58
N VAL A 84 -2.82 -12.08 -4.79
CA VAL A 84 -3.64 -11.74 -6.00
C VAL A 84 -4.56 -12.89 -6.45
N ASP A 85 -4.67 -13.92 -5.61
CA ASP A 85 -5.65 -14.99 -5.73
C ASP A 85 -7.08 -14.47 -5.52
N GLY A 86 -8.03 -15.24 -6.06
CA GLY A 86 -9.45 -14.90 -6.03
C GLY A 86 -9.90 -14.10 -7.26
N ASP A 87 -11.17 -13.75 -7.26
CA ASP A 87 -11.76 -12.87 -8.26
C ASP A 87 -11.38 -11.40 -8.00
N ILE A 88 -11.89 -10.50 -8.85
CA ILE A 88 -11.57 -9.07 -8.75
C ILE A 88 -12.19 -8.44 -7.48
N GLU A 89 -13.33 -8.93 -7.00
CA GLU A 89 -14.00 -8.44 -5.80
C GLU A 89 -13.21 -8.82 -4.55
N ASP A 90 -12.67 -10.04 -4.49
CA ASP A 90 -11.81 -10.49 -3.40
C ASP A 90 -10.52 -9.67 -3.36
N CYS A 91 -9.89 -9.45 -4.52
CA CYS A 91 -8.75 -8.56 -4.66
C CYS A 91 -9.07 -7.13 -4.18
N ARG A 92 -10.28 -6.62 -4.50
CA ARG A 92 -10.71 -5.27 -4.13
C ARG A 92 -10.93 -5.16 -2.64
N ARG A 93 -11.63 -6.13 -2.04
CA ARG A 93 -11.86 -6.20 -0.60
C ARG A 93 -10.54 -6.26 0.16
N ARG A 94 -9.60 -7.08 -0.31
CA ARG A 94 -8.25 -7.20 0.24
C ARG A 94 -7.50 -5.87 0.19
N PHE A 95 -7.51 -5.21 -0.96
CA PHE A 95 -6.89 -3.89 -1.12
C PHE A 95 -7.54 -2.83 -0.21
N MET A 96 -8.87 -2.71 -0.25
CA MET A 96 -9.63 -1.75 0.58
C MET A 96 -9.36 -1.95 2.07
N LYS A 97 -9.32 -3.20 2.54
CA LYS A 97 -8.96 -3.54 3.92
C LYS A 97 -7.54 -3.09 4.24
N TYR A 98 -6.58 -3.42 3.37
CA TYR A 98 -5.17 -3.08 3.58
C TYR A 98 -4.92 -1.57 3.65
N ILE A 99 -5.56 -0.78 2.78
CA ILE A 99 -5.40 0.68 2.77
C ILE A 99 -6.22 1.39 3.85
N GLY A 100 -7.02 0.66 4.63
CA GLY A 100 -7.77 1.17 5.77
C GLY A 100 -9.22 1.58 5.51
N LEU A 101 -9.76 1.43 4.30
CA LEU A 101 -11.12 1.90 3.95
C LEU A 101 -12.29 1.07 4.51
N VAL A 102 -12.04 -0.17 4.92
CA VAL A 102 -13.07 -1.05 5.49
C VAL A 102 -12.55 -1.64 6.79
N ARG A 103 -13.29 -1.47 7.89
CA ARG A 103 -13.02 -2.11 9.19
C ARG A 103 -13.91 -3.35 9.32
N GLU A 104 -13.35 -4.46 9.79
CA GLU A 104 -14.14 -5.61 10.25
C GLU A 104 -14.84 -5.20 11.56
N PHE A 105 -16.15 -5.47 11.64
CA PHE A 105 -16.90 -5.50 12.91
C PHE A 105 -17.12 -6.95 13.30
#